data_AF-A0A6N8Y9I2-F1
#
_entry.id   AF-A0A6N8Y9I2-F1
#
_cell.length_a   1.000
_cell.length_b   1.000
_cell.length_c   1.000
_cell.angle_alpha   90.00
_cell.angle_beta   90.00
_cell.angle_gamma   90.00
#
_symmetry.space_group_name_H-M   'P 1'
#
loop_
_entity.id
_entity.type
_entity.pdbx_description
1 polymer ?
#
loop_
_entity_poly.entity_id
_entity_poly.type
_entity_poly.pdbx_seq_one_letter_code
_entity_poly.pdbx_strand_id
1 'polypeptide(L)' 'MAQPFSISDEVRRAALVKAAAVRRERAELRGQLKAGDISLSDLLDRLDDDTVGKMKVLAVIES' A
#
# COMPACT_ATOMS: atom_id res chain seq x y z
N MET A 1 15.98 8.96 30.54
CA MET A 1 16.22 8.92 29.09
C MET A 1 15.63 7.62 28.56
N ALA A 2 14.56 7.68 27.78
CA ALA A 2 13.92 6.49 27.23
C ALA A 2 14.84 5.91 26.14
N GLN A 3 15.46 4.76 26.41
CA GLN A 3 16.24 4.04 25.40
C GLN A 3 15.26 3.49 24.36
N PRO A 4 15.45 3.73 23.05
CA PRO A 4 14.58 3.17 22.03
C PRO A 4 14.87 1.67 21.94
N PHE A 5 13.84 0.84 22.11
CA PHE A 5 13.88 -0.59 21.82
C PHE A 5 14.50 -0.79 20.42
N SER A 6 15.75 -1.25 20.35
CA SER A 6 16.43 -1.43 19.07
C SER A 6 15.78 -2.60 18.34
N ILE A 7 15.17 -2.30 17.18
CA ILE A 7 14.62 -3.32 16.29
C ILE A 7 15.79 -4.19 15.81
N SER A 8 15.76 -5.49 16.15
CA SER A 8 16.71 -6.48 15.63
C SER A 8 16.78 -6.41 14.10
N ASP A 9 17.96 -6.60 13.53
CA ASP A 9 18.18 -6.49 12.08
C ASP A 9 17.26 -7.40 11.26
N GLU A 10 16.87 -8.55 11.83
CA GLU A 10 15.91 -9.48 11.23
C GLU A 10 14.49 -8.88 11.14
N VAL A 11 14.02 -8.24 12.21
CA VAL A 11 12.71 -7.57 12.23
C VAL A 11 12.69 -6.39 11.25
N ARG A 12 13.81 -5.66 11.16
CA ARG A 12 13.94 -4.58 10.16
C ARG A 12 13.83 -5.13 8.74
N ARG A 13 14.54 -6.22 8.43
CA ARG A 13 14.48 -6.87 7.10
C ARG A 13 13.07 -7.36 6.79
N ALA A 14 12.41 -8.02 7.74
CA ALA A 14 11.03 -8.48 7.58
C ALA A 14 10.05 -7.32 7.32
N ALA A 15 10.20 -6.21 8.06
CA ALA A 15 9.40 -5.00 7.86
C ALA A 15 9.62 -4.36 6.48
N LEU A 16 10.87 -4.34 5.99
CA LEU A 16 11.20 -3.84 4.66
C LEU A 16 10.57 -4.67 3.54
N VAL A 17 10.62 -6.00 3.65
CA VAL A 17 9.97 -6.92 2.69
C VAL A 17 8.46 -6.70 2.67
N LYS A 18 7.83 -6.63 3.85
CA LYS A 18 6.38 -6.35 3.96
C LYS A 18 6.03 -5.00 3.33
N ALA A 19 6.84 -3.96 3.59
CA ALA A 19 6.62 -2.65 3.00
C ALA A 19 6.82 -2.64 1.48
N ALA A 20 7.74 -3.44 0.94
CA ALA A 20 7.92 -3.59 -0.51
C ALA A 20 6.70 -4.27 -1.15
N ALA A 21 6.17 -5.33 -0.53
CA ALA A 21 4.97 -6.02 -0.99
C ALA A 21 3.77 -5.07 -1.09
N VAL A 22 3.50 -4.30 -0.02
CA VAL A 22 2.40 -3.32 -0.01
C VAL A 22 2.59 -2.24 -1.09
N ARG A 23 3.81 -1.73 -1.29
CA ARG A 23 4.06 -0.73 -2.35
C ARG A 23 3.81 -1.29 -3.75
N ARG A 24 4.15 -2.56 -3.97
CA ARG A 24 3.93 -3.25 -5.23
C ARG A 24 2.44 -3.45 -5.50
N GLU A 25 1.70 -3.95 -4.51
CA GLU A 25 0.25 -4.14 -4.61
C GLU A 25 -0.48 -2.83 -4.96
N ARG A 26 -0.10 -1.72 -4.30
CA ARG A 26 -0.63 -0.39 -4.64
C ARG A 26 -0.33 0.03 -6.08
N ALA A 27 0.84 -0.34 -6.60
CA ALA A 27 1.21 0.00 -7.97
C ALA A 27 0.42 -0.84 -8.99
N GLU A 28 0.18 -2.11 -8.68
CA GLU A 28 -0.64 -3.00 -9.51
C GLU A 28 -2.10 -2.53 -9.57
N LEU A 29 -2.70 -2.17 -8.43
CA LEU A 29 -4.06 -1.61 -8.38
C LEU A 29 -4.19 -0.32 -9.21
N ARG A 30 -3.21 0.59 -9.11
CA ARG A 30 -3.20 1.80 -9.95
C ARG A 30 -3.02 1.47 -11.44
N GLY A 31 -2.21 0.46 -11.76
CA GLY A 31 -2.06 -0.04 -13.12
C GLY A 31 -3.36 -0.57 -13.70
N GLN A 32 -4.11 -1.36 -12.93
CA GLN A 32 -5.42 -1.89 -13.30
C GLN A 32 -6.44 -0.75 -13.50
N LEU A 33 -6.45 0.24 -12.60
CA LEU A 33 -7.33 1.41 -12.72
C LEU A 33 -7.03 2.20 -14.00
N LYS A 34 -5.74 2.41 -14.31
CA LYS A 34 -5.29 3.09 -15.53
C LYS A 34 -5.64 2.30 -16.80
N ALA A 35 -5.52 0.97 -16.75
CA ALA A 35 -5.87 0.09 -17.86
C ALA A 35 -7.39 0.00 -18.10
N GLY A 36 -8.20 0.41 -17.11
CA GLY A 36 -9.65 0.25 -17.14
C GLY A 36 -10.13 -1.15 -16.73
N ASP A 37 -9.25 -1.97 -16.16
CA ASP A 37 -9.57 -3.32 -15.68
C ASP A 37 -10.45 -3.28 -14.42
N ILE A 38 -10.35 -2.20 -13.64
CA ILE A 38 -11.20 -1.91 -12.49
C ILE A 38 -11.72 -0.48 -12.58
N SER A 39 -12.95 -0.25 -12.15
CA SER A 39 -13.50 1.10 -12.04
C SER A 39 -13.12 1.75 -10.71
N LEU A 40 -13.23 3.09 -10.64
CA LEU A 40 -13.03 3.81 -9.39
C LEU A 40 -14.03 3.37 -8.31
N SER A 41 -15.28 3.07 -8.68
CA SER A 41 -16.29 2.51 -7.77
C SER A 41 -15.84 1.17 -7.20
N ASP A 42 -15.35 0.24 -8.03
CA ASP A 42 -14.90 -1.08 -7.57
C ASP A 42 -13.73 -0.96 -6.59
N LEU A 43 -12.87 0.04 -6.78
CA LEU A 43 -11.77 0.31 -5.87
C LEU A 43 -12.28 0.90 -4.54
N LEU A 44 -13.26 1.80 -4.57
CA LEU A 44 -13.86 2.39 -3.37
C LEU A 44 -14.75 1.40 -2.59
N ASP A 45 -15.29 0.38 -3.23
CA ASP A 45 -16.02 -0.68 -2.52
C ASP A 45 -15.10 -1.57 -1.68
N ARG A 46 -13.78 -1.48 -1.87
CA ARG A 46 -12.75 -2.26 -1.15
C ARG A 46 -12.03 -1.44 -0.07
N LEU A 47 -12.66 -0.41 0.48
CA LEU A 47 -12.07 0.46 1.51
C LEU A 47 -11.69 -0.27 2.81
N ASP A 48 -12.30 -1.43 3.08
CA ASP A 48 -11.94 -2.29 4.21
C ASP A 48 -10.57 -2.96 4.04
N ASP A 49 -10.02 -2.99 2.82
CA ASP A 49 -8.65 -3.41 2.57
C ASP A 49 -7.67 -2.34 3.04
N ASP A 50 -6.78 -2.72 3.94
CA ASP A 50 -5.77 -1.82 4.53
C ASP A 50 -4.83 -1.23 3.46
N THR A 51 -4.64 -1.91 2.33
CA THR A 51 -3.85 -1.40 1.20
C THR A 51 -4.57 -0.26 0.48
N VAL A 52 -5.87 -0.42 0.22
CA VAL A 52 -6.74 0.53 -0.49
C VAL A 52 -7.11 1.71 0.41
N GLY A 53 -7.57 1.43 1.64
CA GLY A 53 -7.96 2.45 2.61
C GLY A 53 -6.81 3.40 3.02
N LYS A 54 -5.55 2.95 2.88
CA LYS A 54 -4.35 3.77 3.13
C LYS A 54 -3.69 4.31 1.85
N MET A 55 -4.31 4.14 0.67
CA MET A 55 -3.82 4.78 -0.55
C MET A 55 -4.11 6.28 -0.53
N LYS A 56 -3.14 7.07 -1.01
CA LYS A 56 -3.32 8.52 -1.14
C LYS A 56 -4.28 8.79 -2.30
N VAL A 57 -5.39 9.49 -2.04
CA VAL A 57 -6.41 9.83 -3.04
C VAL A 57 -5.79 10.51 -4.27
N LEU A 58 -4.85 11.44 -4.08
CA LEU A 58 -4.13 12.09 -5.18
C LEU A 58 -3.48 11.08 -6.14
N ALA A 59 -2.84 10.04 -5.59
CA ALA A 59 -2.18 9.03 -6.41
C ALA A 59 -3.19 8.18 -7.19
N VAL A 60 -4.42 8.03 -6.70
CA VAL A 60 -5.50 7.30 -7.39
C VAL A 60 -6.01 8.13 -8.58
N ILE A 61 -6.22 9.43 -8.39
CA ILE A 61 -6.74 10.33 -9.43
C ILE A 61 -5.70 10.58 -10.54
N GLU A 62 -4.41 10.56 -10.22
CA GLU A 62 -3.31 10.72 -11.18
C GLU A 62 -2.98 9.45 -11.98
N SER A 63 -3.63 8.31 -11.68
CA SER A 63 -3.37 7.02 -12.36
C SER A 63 -3.96 6.99 -13.75
#